data_AF-A0A957IEA9-F1
#
_entry.id   AF-A0A957IEA9-F1
#
_cell.length_a   1.000
_cell.length_b   1.000
_cell.length_c   1.000
_cell.angle_alpha   90.00
_cell.angle_beta   90.00
_cell.angle_gamma   90.00
#
_symmetry.space_group_name_H-M   'P 1'
#
loop_
_entity.id
_entity.type
_entity.pdbx_description
1 polymer ?
#
loop_
_entity_poly.entity_id
_entity_poly.type
_entity_poly.pdbx_seq_one_letter_code
_entity_poly.pdbx_strand_id
1 'polypeptide(L)' 'MSNYQHLIESFTFLTGSKGVFDFTVDGELLYSKQATGRHAEAGEILNLMREYVGPNIPTYPQSK' A
#
# COMPACT_ATOMS: atom_id res chain seq x y z
N MET A 1 -11.42 6.33 -1.28
CA MET A 1 -10.57 5.39 -0.53
C MET A 1 -11.50 4.43 0.17
N SER A 2 -11.42 3.16 -0.16
CA SER A 2 -12.25 2.09 0.42
C SER A 2 -11.33 0.89 0.60
N ASN A 3 -11.63 0.05 1.59
CA ASN A 3 -10.93 -1.12 2.12
C ASN A 3 -10.42 -0.89 3.55
N TYR A 4 -9.24 -0.28 3.70
CA TYR A 4 -8.50 -0.29 4.96
C TYR A 4 -8.44 1.05 5.69
N GLN A 5 -9.24 2.03 5.27
CA GLN A 5 -9.27 3.36 5.89
C GLN A 5 -9.52 3.35 7.41
N HIS A 6 -10.15 2.30 7.93
CA HIS A 6 -10.44 2.13 9.35
C HIS A 6 -9.24 1.66 10.18
N LEU A 7 -8.15 1.23 9.53
CA LEU A 7 -6.90 0.79 10.15
C LEU A 7 -5.78 1.81 9.99
N ILE A 8 -5.93 2.72 9.03
CA ILE A 8 -4.91 3.69 8.67
C ILE A 8 -5.08 4.91 9.58
N GLU A 9 -4.16 5.07 10.54
CA GLU A 9 -4.10 6.28 11.37
C GLU A 9 -3.72 7.51 10.52
N SER A 10 -2.73 7.35 9.64
CA SER A 10 -2.30 8.41 8.73
C SER A 10 -1.82 7.84 7.39
N PHE A 11 -2.04 8.62 6.33
CA PHE A 11 -1.53 8.32 5.00
C PHE A 11 -0.80 9.55 4.47
N THR A 12 0.50 9.43 4.22
CA THR A 12 1.33 10.56 3.80
C THR A 12 1.97 10.31 2.45
N PHE A 13 1.89 11.31 1.58
CA PHE A 13 2.67 11.33 0.35
C PHE A 13 3.97 12.08 0.59
N LEU A 14 5.08 11.36 0.60
CA LEU A 14 6.41 11.94 0.66
C LEU A 14 6.89 12.18 -0.76
N THR A 15 7.07 13.46 -1.13
CA THR A 15 7.60 13.82 -2.45
C THR A 15 9.06 13.40 -2.54
N GLY A 16 9.33 12.29 -3.22
CA GLY A 16 10.67 11.83 -3.51
C GLY A 16 11.37 12.68 -4.58
N SER A 17 12.69 12.50 -4.69
CA SER A 17 13.47 13.02 -5.81
C SER A 17 13.73 11.92 -6.84
N LYS A 18 14.12 12.29 -8.08
CA LYS A 18 14.61 11.35 -9.12
C LYS A 18 13.66 10.21 -9.52
N GLY A 19 12.34 10.39 -9.37
CA GLY A 19 11.35 9.41 -9.84
C GLY A 19 11.24 8.15 -8.97
N VAL A 20 11.64 8.25 -7.70
CA VAL A 20 11.42 7.24 -6.64
C VAL A 20 9.93 7.01 -6.45
N PHE A 21 9.56 5.74 -6.31
CA PHE A 21 8.26 5.31 -5.84
C PHE A 21 8.48 4.14 -4.89
N ASP A 22 8.34 4.42 -3.60
CA ASP A 22 8.45 3.43 -2.53
C ASP A 22 7.15 3.47 -1.72
N PHE A 23 6.66 2.29 -1.35
CA PHE A 23 5.50 2.13 -0.50
C PHE A 23 5.94 1.45 0.79
N THR A 24 5.71 2.14 1.91
CA THR A 24 6.05 1.64 3.24
C THR A 24 4.81 1.62 4.14
N VAL A 25 4.75 0.67 5.06
CA VAL A 25 3.74 0.59 6.11
C VAL A 25 4.47 0.40 7.44
N ASP A 26 4.21 1.27 8.40
CA ASP A 26 4.90 1.29 9.71
C ASP A 26 6.43 1.27 9.62
N GLY A 27 6.99 1.86 8.56
CA GLY A 27 8.43 1.88 8.28
C GLY A 27 8.97 0.65 7.53
N GLU A 28 8.16 -0.39 7.31
CA GLU A 28 8.50 -1.56 6.51
C GLU A 28 8.30 -1.28 5.01
N LEU A 29 9.32 -1.56 4.19
CA LEU A 29 9.26 -1.40 2.74
C LEU A 29 8.52 -2.56 2.09
N LEU A 30 7.29 -2.33 1.65
CA LEU A 30 6.46 -3.34 0.98
C LEU A 30 6.62 -3.33 -0.55
N TYR A 31 6.96 -2.17 -1.14
CA TYR A 31 7.22 -2.06 -2.58
C TYR A 31 8.28 -1.00 -2.88
N SER A 32 9.15 -1.26 -3.85
CA SER A 32 10.02 -0.25 -4.45
C SER A 32 10.09 -0.39 -5.97
N LYS A 33 9.81 0.71 -6.67
CA LYS A 33 10.00 0.81 -8.12
C LYS A 33 11.45 0.60 -8.53
N GLN A 34 12.40 0.99 -7.69
CA GLN A 34 13.81 0.78 -7.99
C GLN A 34 14.17 -0.72 -7.96
N ALA A 35 13.57 -1.46 -7.02
CA ALA A 35 13.78 -2.90 -6.89
C ALA A 35 13.08 -3.69 -8.01
N THR A 36 11.86 -3.32 -8.39
CA THR A 36 11.10 -4.01 -9.43
C THR A 36 11.42 -3.54 -10.85
N GLY A 37 12.09 -2.40 -11.00
CA GLY A 37 12.38 -1.76 -12.28
C GLY A 37 11.18 -1.10 -12.96
N ARG A 38 9.99 -1.09 -12.33
CA ARG A 38 8.75 -0.51 -12.88
C ARG A 38 7.88 0.13 -11.82
N HIS A 39 6.91 0.93 -12.23
CA HIS A 39 5.88 1.40 -11.31
C HIS A 39 4.97 0.25 -10.88
N ALA A 40 4.33 0.38 -9.72
CA ALA A 40 3.32 -0.57 -9.28
C ALA A 40 2.14 -0.60 -10.27
N GLU A 41 1.66 -1.79 -10.59
CA GLU A 41 0.46 -2.02 -11.38
C GLU A 41 -0.80 -1.72 -10.56
N ALA A 42 -1.92 -1.52 -11.25
CA ALA A 42 -3.20 -1.29 -10.60
C ALA A 42 -3.55 -2.48 -9.68
N GLY A 43 -3.79 -2.18 -8.39
CA GLY A 43 -4.14 -3.18 -7.37
C GLY A 43 -2.95 -3.87 -6.70
N GLU A 44 -1.73 -3.75 -7.21
CA GLU A 44 -0.54 -4.40 -6.63
C GLU A 44 -0.29 -3.95 -5.18
N ILE A 45 -0.33 -2.63 -4.93
CA ILE A 45 -0.20 -2.06 -3.59
C ILE A 45 -1.30 -2.54 -2.65
N LEU A 46 -2.53 -2.69 -3.15
CA LEU A 46 -3.65 -3.17 -2.34
C LEU A 46 -3.48 -4.64 -1.94
N ASN A 47 -2.93 -5.47 -2.83
CA ASN A 47 -2.62 -6.87 -2.54
C ASN A 47 -1.51 -6.99 -1.49
N LEU A 48 -0.43 -6.21 -1.65
CA LEU A 48 0.65 -6.14 -0.65
C LEU A 48 0.13 -5.71 0.72
N MET A 49 -0.77 -4.71 0.74
CA MET A 49 -1.39 -4.26 1.98
C MET A 49 -2.25 -5.38 2.61
N ARG A 50 -3.04 -6.12 1.81
CA ARG A 50 -3.83 -7.27 2.29
C ARG A 50 -2.95 -8.37 2.88
N GLU A 51 -1.82 -8.66 2.26
CA GLU A 51 -0.85 -9.64 2.76
C GLU A 51 -0.23 -9.17 4.09
N TYR A 52 0.10 -7.87 4.19
CA TYR A 52 0.68 -7.27 5.40
C TYR A 52 -0.29 -7.28 6.59
N VAL A 53 -1.54 -6.82 6.41
CA VAL A 53 -2.52 -6.78 7.53
C VAL A 53 -3.12 -8.15 7.84
N GLY A 54 -2.99 -9.11 6.93
CA GLY A 54 -3.47 -10.47 7.07
C GLY A 54 -4.93 -10.69 6.62
N PRO A 55 -5.30 -11.96 6.35
CA PRO A 55 -6.57 -12.31 5.69
C PRO A 55 -7.81 -12.11 6.57
N ASN A 56 -7.65 -11.95 7.89
CA ASN A 56 -8.75 -11.84 8.84
C ASN A 56 -9.28 -10.41 9.02
N ILE A 57 -8.69 -9.45 8.31
CA ILE A 57 -9.06 -8.05 8.40
C ILE A 57 -10.14 -7.73 7.34
N PRO A 58 -11.35 -7.32 7.76
CA PRO A 58 -12.43 -7.01 6.82
C PRO A 58 -12.12 -5.72 6.04
N THR A 59 -12.54 -5.65 4.78
CA THR A 59 -12.50 -4.43 3.97
C THR A 59 -13.83 -3.65 4.06
N TYR A 60 -13.78 -2.33 3.92
CA TYR A 60 -14.97 -1.46 3.94
C TYR A 60 -15.11 -0.55 2.70
N PRO A 61 -16.29 -0.48 2.04
CA PRO A 61 -17.50 -1.22 2.36
C PRO A 61 -17.27 -2.72 2.13
N GLN A 62 -17.89 -3.54 2.98
CA GLN A 62 -17.86 -4.99 2.77
C GLN A 62 -18.41 -5.25 1.37
N SER A 63 -17.55 -5.77 0.47
CA SER A 63 -18.02 -6.24 -0.83
C SER A 63 -19.06 -7.33 -0.55
N LYS A 64 -20.31 -7.07 -0.96
CA LYS A 64 -21.38 -8.07 -0.95
C LYS A 64 -21.03 -9.25 -1.84
#